data_AF-A0A519VUV2-F1
#
_entry.id   AF-A0A519VUV2-F1
#
_cell.length_a   1.000
_cell.length_b   1.000
_cell.length_c   1.000
_cell.angle_alpha   90.00
_cell.angle_beta   90.00
_cell.angle_gamma   90.00
#
_symmetry.space_group_name_H-M   'P 1'
#
loop_
_entity.id
_entity.type
_entity.pdbx_description
1 polymer ?
#
loop_
_entity_poly.entity_id
_entity_poly.type
_entity_poly.pdbx_seq_one_letter_code
_entity_poly.pdbx_strand_id
1 'polypeptide(L)'
;MRKLLLLLAWLSGPCALAQEAPPAGPAVTVEVSRVHCLVRFVQTLAGGGGHRGSRRVFEASRFNTPAAQRWLRRYRQLDAKPNQRDDYPAGRLGAQASFEPAYLAATAEAADLPDLQRRTVGLLPNEVLVSLDSVYRYFTPAFDTLAWLPH
;
A
#
# COMPACT_ATOMS: atom_id res chain seq x y z
N MET A 1 59.04 37.87 43.86
CA MET A 1 59.12 37.73 42.39
C MET A 1 58.05 36.71 42.00
N ARG A 2 56.75 37.01 41.91
CA ARG A 2 56.05 38.00 41.07
C ARG A 2 56.48 37.86 39.59
N LYS A 3 55.55 37.38 38.76
CA LYS A 3 55.49 37.53 37.28
C LYS A 3 55.99 36.40 36.35
N LEU A 4 55.81 35.11 36.64
CA LEU A 4 56.14 34.10 35.61
C LEU A 4 55.22 32.88 35.46
N LEU A 5 53.96 32.95 35.91
CA LEU A 5 53.01 31.82 35.82
C LEU A 5 51.59 32.25 35.39
N LEU A 6 51.48 33.35 34.65
CA LEU A 6 50.18 33.92 34.21
C LEU A 6 50.10 34.18 32.70
N LEU A 7 50.97 33.54 31.91
CA LEU A 7 51.08 33.78 30.45
C LEU A 7 50.88 32.54 29.57
N LEU A 8 50.48 31.40 30.14
CA LEU A 8 50.28 30.15 29.39
C LEU A 8 48.85 29.58 29.46
N ALA A 9 47.91 30.30 30.07
CA ALA A 9 46.51 29.87 30.19
C ALA A 9 45.55 30.62 29.23
N TRP A 10 46.08 31.19 28.14
CA TRP A 10 45.32 32.02 27.18
C TRP A 10 45.39 31.51 25.74
N LEU A 11 45.58 30.20 25.54
CA LEU A 11 45.65 29.60 24.20
C LEU A 11 44.82 28.32 24.00
N SER A 12 43.98 27.96 24.96
CA SER A 12 43.01 26.86 24.83
C SER A 12 41.58 27.41 24.93
N GLY A 13 41.26 28.37 24.07
CA GLY A 13 39.86 28.61 23.72
C GLY A 13 39.31 27.34 23.08
N PRO A 14 38.13 26.84 23.48
CA PRO A 14 37.48 25.80 22.72
C PRO A 14 37.19 26.41 21.35
N CYS A 15 37.91 25.95 20.32
CA CYS A 15 37.42 26.01 18.96
C CYS A 15 36.04 25.34 19.01
N ALA A 16 35.00 26.17 19.09
CA ALA A 16 33.68 25.79 18.66
C ALA A 16 33.82 25.50 17.18
N LEU A 17 34.22 24.25 16.88
CA LEU A 17 33.90 23.63 15.62
C LEU A 17 32.38 23.62 15.60
N ALA A 18 31.80 24.69 15.04
CA ALA A 18 30.46 24.67 14.49
C ALA A 18 30.51 23.61 13.39
N GLN A 19 30.31 22.35 13.81
CA GLN A 19 30.07 21.26 12.90
C GLN A 19 28.71 21.60 12.30
N GLU A 20 28.73 22.18 11.08
CA GLU A 20 27.54 22.28 10.25
C GLU A 20 26.87 20.92 10.30
N ALA A 21 25.64 20.90 10.85
CA ALA A 21 24.82 19.70 10.79
C ALA A 21 24.80 19.27 9.32
N PRO A 22 25.08 17.99 9.01
CA PRO A 22 25.07 17.53 7.64
C PRO A 22 23.75 17.96 7.01
N PRO A 23 23.76 18.52 5.78
CA PRO A 23 22.53 18.93 5.13
C PRO A 23 21.59 17.73 5.19
N ALA A 24 20.44 17.91 5.84
CA ALA A 24 19.42 16.88 5.90
C ALA A 24 19.17 16.47 4.44
N GLY A 25 19.58 15.26 4.08
CA GLY A 25 19.39 14.74 2.72
C GLY A 25 17.92 14.85 2.35
N PRO A 26 17.57 14.80 1.05
CA PRO A 26 16.20 14.95 0.61
C PRO A 26 15.30 14.04 1.46
N ALA A 27 14.34 14.64 2.16
CA ALA A 27 13.42 13.90 2.99
C ALA A 27 12.59 13.01 2.06
N VAL A 28 12.94 11.73 1.96
CA VAL A 28 12.20 10.76 1.15
C VAL A 28 10.93 10.43 1.93
N THR A 29 9.81 10.98 1.48
CA THR A 29 8.48 10.59 1.96
C THR A 29 8.04 9.35 1.20
N VAL A 30 7.95 8.22 1.89
CA VAL A 30 7.32 7.01 1.35
C VAL A 30 5.82 7.14 1.54
N GLU A 31 5.11 7.51 0.48
CA GLU A 31 3.64 7.52 0.48
C GLU A 31 3.11 6.11 0.19
N VAL A 32 2.29 5.60 1.10
CA VAL A 32 1.64 4.31 0.95
C VAL A 32 0.23 4.54 0.40
N SER A 33 -0.05 4.03 -0.80
CA SER A 33 -1.38 4.12 -1.40
C SER A 33 -2.43 3.38 -0.57
N ARG A 34 -3.42 4.13 -0.08
CA ARG A 34 -4.56 3.58 0.65
C ARG A 34 -5.35 2.59 -0.20
N VAL A 35 -5.54 2.89 -1.49
CA VAL A 35 -6.25 2.01 -2.44
C VAL A 35 -5.51 0.69 -2.58
N HIS A 36 -4.19 0.72 -2.77
CA HIS A 36 -3.37 -0.48 -2.82
C HIS A 36 -3.50 -1.31 -1.53
N CYS A 37 -3.39 -0.67 -0.36
CA CYS A 37 -3.55 -1.35 0.92
C CYS A 37 -4.94 -1.98 1.10
N LEU A 38 -6.01 -1.31 0.69
CA LEU A 38 -7.37 -1.86 0.72
C LEU A 38 -7.49 -3.10 -0.18
N VAL A 39 -6.95 -3.04 -1.39
CA VAL A 39 -6.94 -4.16 -2.34
C VAL A 39 -6.19 -5.36 -1.73
N ARG A 40 -5.01 -5.14 -1.17
CA ARG A 40 -4.21 -6.18 -0.49
C ARG A 40 -4.89 -6.72 0.77
N PHE A 41 -5.60 -5.87 1.51
CA PHE A 41 -6.38 -6.27 2.67
C PHE A 41 -7.48 -7.26 2.26
N VAL A 42 -8.31 -6.91 1.28
CA VAL A 42 -9.37 -7.80 0.78
C VAL A 42 -8.79 -9.09 0.19
N GLN A 43 -7.69 -9.02 -0.56
CA GLN A 43 -6.99 -10.21 -1.08
C GLN A 43 -6.55 -11.14 0.07
N THR A 44 -6.04 -10.58 1.16
CA THR A 44 -5.63 -11.34 2.36
C THR A 44 -6.83 -11.97 3.06
N LEU A 45 -7.94 -11.25 3.22
CA LEU A 45 -9.18 -11.78 3.80
C LEU A 45 -9.76 -12.93 2.96
N ALA A 46 -9.64 -12.85 1.64
CA ALA A 46 -10.08 -13.88 0.71
C ALA A 46 -9.18 -15.13 0.70
N GLY A 47 -8.07 -15.13 1.45
CA GLY A 47 -7.13 -16.26 1.54
C GLY A 47 -5.98 -16.21 0.53
N GLY A 48 -5.77 -15.07 -0.14
CA GLY A 48 -4.58 -14.82 -0.95
C GLY A 48 -3.32 -14.59 -0.10
N GLY A 49 -2.18 -14.38 -0.78
CA GLY A 49 -0.90 -14.09 -0.12
C GLY A 49 -0.89 -12.74 0.60
N GLY A 50 -0.49 -12.71 1.87
CA GLY A 50 -0.46 -11.50 2.70
C GLY A 50 -0.15 -11.78 4.17
N HIS A 51 -0.12 -10.72 4.99
CA HIS A 51 0.13 -10.84 6.42
C HIS A 51 -1.05 -11.52 7.13
N ARG A 52 -0.82 -12.73 7.67
CA ARG A 52 -1.86 -13.55 8.33
C ARG A 52 -2.55 -12.83 9.51
N GLY A 53 -1.91 -11.83 10.10
CA GLY A 53 -2.46 -11.02 11.20
C GLY A 53 -3.75 -10.30 10.82
N SER A 54 -3.81 -9.65 9.66
CA SER A 54 -5.00 -8.88 9.24
C SER A 54 -6.23 -9.76 9.07
N ARG A 55 -6.05 -10.99 8.60
CA ARG A 55 -7.13 -11.98 8.50
C ARG A 55 -7.65 -12.40 9.87
N ARG A 56 -6.75 -12.71 10.81
CA ARG A 56 -7.14 -13.09 12.18
C ARG A 56 -7.87 -11.96 12.90
N VAL A 57 -7.38 -10.73 12.78
CA VAL A 57 -8.03 -9.54 13.36
C VAL A 57 -9.43 -9.35 12.78
N PHE A 58 -9.57 -9.47 11.45
CA PHE A 58 -10.88 -9.41 10.81
C PHE A 58 -11.82 -10.52 11.28
N GLU A 59 -11.37 -11.77 11.30
CA GLU A 59 -12.16 -12.94 11.72
C GLU A 59 -12.71 -12.80 13.14
N ALA A 60 -11.96 -12.18 14.06
CA ALA A 60 -12.36 -11.90 15.43
C ALA A 60 -13.17 -10.60 15.61
N SER A 61 -13.31 -9.78 14.55
CA SER A 61 -13.96 -8.48 14.63
C SER A 61 -15.47 -8.54 14.39
N ARG A 62 -16.17 -7.47 14.76
CA ARG A 62 -17.59 -7.25 14.40
C ARG A 62 -17.86 -7.19 12.89
N PHE A 63 -16.82 -7.01 12.07
CA PHE A 63 -16.96 -6.91 10.63
C PHE A 63 -17.06 -8.28 9.93
N ASN A 64 -16.72 -9.37 10.63
CA ASN A 64 -16.89 -10.74 10.12
C ASN A 64 -18.35 -11.20 10.19
N THR A 65 -19.18 -10.66 9.29
CA THR A 65 -20.61 -10.97 9.21
C THR A 65 -20.90 -12.01 8.12
N PRO A 66 -22.09 -12.67 8.14
CA PRO A 66 -22.53 -13.51 7.02
C PRO A 66 -22.56 -12.77 5.67
N ALA A 67 -22.85 -11.47 5.69
CA ALA A 67 -22.78 -10.61 4.51
C ALA A 67 -21.35 -10.44 4.01
N ALA A 68 -20.38 -10.22 4.92
CA ALA A 68 -18.98 -10.13 4.54
C ALA A 68 -18.47 -11.44 3.92
N GLN A 69 -18.88 -12.58 4.46
CA GLN A 69 -18.55 -13.88 3.90
C GLN A 69 -19.14 -14.09 2.49
N ARG A 70 -20.33 -13.55 2.20
CA ARG A 70 -20.88 -13.54 0.84
C ARG A 70 -20.03 -12.70 -0.11
N TRP A 71 -19.59 -11.52 0.33
CA TRP A 71 -18.71 -10.66 -0.48
C TRP A 71 -17.33 -11.29 -0.71
N LEU A 72 -16.74 -11.96 0.28
CA LEU A 72 -15.48 -12.72 0.09
C LEU A 72 -15.66 -13.92 -0.83
N ARG A 73 -16.82 -14.60 -0.80
CA ARG A 73 -17.14 -15.63 -1.79
C ARG A 73 -17.27 -15.04 -3.18
N ARG A 74 -18.00 -13.93 -3.34
CA ARG A 74 -18.10 -13.22 -4.61
C ARG A 74 -16.70 -12.84 -5.12
N TYR A 75 -15.86 -12.22 -4.30
CA TYR A 75 -14.50 -11.85 -4.67
C TYR A 75 -13.67 -13.05 -5.17
N ARG A 76 -13.76 -14.20 -4.49
CA ARG A 76 -13.07 -15.44 -4.91
C ARG A 76 -13.61 -16.05 -6.21
N GLN A 77 -14.88 -15.76 -6.53
CA GLN A 77 -15.55 -16.19 -7.75
C GLN A 77 -15.41 -15.19 -8.90
N LEU A 78 -15.02 -13.95 -8.61
CA LEU A 78 -14.59 -13.03 -9.66
C LEU A 78 -13.40 -13.72 -10.31
N ASP A 79 -13.59 -14.10 -11.56
CA ASP A 79 -12.62 -14.82 -12.34
C ASP A 79 -11.45 -13.86 -12.60
N ALA A 80 -10.60 -13.69 -11.59
CA ALA A 80 -9.32 -13.01 -11.70
C ALA A 80 -8.31 -13.89 -12.46
N LYS A 81 -8.76 -15.01 -13.03
CA LYS A 81 -8.06 -15.69 -14.10
C LYS A 81 -8.70 -15.26 -15.42
N PRO A 82 -7.99 -14.42 -16.17
CA PRO A 82 -7.88 -14.69 -17.58
C PRO A 82 -6.42 -14.56 -17.92
N ASN A 83 -5.65 -15.65 -17.78
CA ASN A 83 -4.28 -15.61 -18.27
C ASN A 83 -4.28 -15.31 -19.79
N GLN A 84 -5.39 -15.58 -20.47
CA GLN A 84 -5.63 -15.23 -21.86
C GLN A 84 -7.09 -14.81 -22.00
N ARG A 85 -7.32 -13.52 -22.29
CA ARG A 85 -8.54 -13.12 -23.00
C ARG A 85 -8.21 -13.29 -24.47
N ASP A 86 -9.00 -14.08 -25.20
CA ASP A 86 -8.77 -14.33 -26.63
C ASP A 86 -8.78 -13.04 -27.46
N ASP A 87 -9.47 -12.02 -26.96
CA ASP A 87 -9.62 -10.70 -27.55
C ASP A 87 -8.62 -9.65 -27.03
N TYR A 88 -7.74 -10.00 -26.09
CA TYR A 88 -6.72 -9.08 -25.61
C TYR A 88 -5.53 -9.05 -26.59
N PRO A 89 -4.98 -7.85 -26.94
CA PRO A 89 -3.94 -7.77 -27.96
C PRO A 89 -2.71 -8.64 -27.61
N ALA A 90 -2.35 -9.53 -28.54
CA ALA A 90 -1.16 -10.38 -28.41
C ALA A 90 0.10 -9.53 -28.18
N GLY A 91 0.97 -9.98 -27.27
CA GLY A 91 2.22 -9.30 -26.93
C GLY A 91 2.12 -8.10 -25.97
N ARG A 92 0.91 -7.72 -25.53
CA ARG A 92 0.72 -6.72 -24.45
C ARG A 92 0.76 -7.33 -23.05
N LEU A 93 0.52 -8.63 -22.96
CA LEU A 93 0.75 -9.40 -21.76
C LEU A 93 2.22 -9.82 -21.72
N GLY A 94 2.92 -9.55 -20.61
CA GLY A 94 4.30 -10.01 -20.41
C GLY A 94 4.41 -11.55 -20.38
N ALA A 95 5.62 -12.05 -20.13
CA ALA A 95 5.96 -13.48 -20.21
C ALA A 95 5.06 -14.43 -19.37
N GLN A 96 4.35 -13.92 -18.37
CA GLN A 96 3.46 -14.70 -17.49
C GLN A 96 2.00 -14.74 -17.96
N ALA A 97 1.65 -14.04 -19.05
CA ALA A 97 0.28 -13.95 -19.53
C ALA A 97 -0.70 -13.58 -18.40
N SER A 98 -0.37 -12.57 -17.59
CA SER A 98 -1.19 -12.18 -16.43
C SER A 98 -1.34 -10.67 -16.36
N PHE A 99 -2.55 -10.22 -16.05
CA PHE A 99 -2.86 -8.81 -15.78
C PHE A 99 -2.56 -8.41 -14.35
N GLU A 100 -2.25 -9.35 -13.45
CA GLU A 100 -2.04 -9.08 -12.01
C GLU A 100 -0.96 -8.01 -11.76
N PRO A 101 0.23 -8.04 -12.41
CA PRO A 101 1.24 -6.99 -12.21
C PRO A 101 0.74 -5.60 -12.63
N ALA A 102 0.05 -5.50 -13.78
CA ALA A 102 -0.49 -4.24 -14.29
C ALA A 102 -1.62 -3.71 -13.40
N TYR A 103 -2.47 -4.60 -12.91
CA TYR A 103 -3.53 -4.25 -11.95
C TYR A 103 -2.95 -3.75 -10.63
N LEU A 104 -1.94 -4.45 -10.07
CA LEU A 104 -1.29 -4.02 -8.83
C LEU A 104 -0.57 -2.67 -8.98
N ALA A 105 0.10 -2.41 -10.11
CA ALA A 105 0.67 -1.11 -10.41
C ALA A 105 -0.42 -0.02 -10.44
N ALA A 106 -1.53 -0.27 -11.14
CA ALA A 106 -2.66 0.67 -11.19
C ALA A 106 -3.23 0.97 -9.80
N THR A 107 -3.28 -0.02 -8.89
CA THR A 107 -3.75 0.18 -7.51
C THR A 107 -2.81 1.06 -6.67
N ALA A 108 -1.50 1.00 -6.94
CA ALA A 108 -0.51 1.83 -6.25
C ALA A 108 -0.59 3.30 -6.70
N GLU A 109 -0.92 3.55 -7.96
CA GLU A 109 -1.01 4.90 -8.54
C GLU A 109 -2.41 5.53 -8.42
N ALA A 110 -3.43 4.74 -8.10
CA ALA A 110 -4.81 5.23 -8.03
C ALA A 110 -5.01 6.13 -6.80
N ALA A 111 -5.60 7.31 -7.03
CA ALA A 111 -5.96 8.24 -5.96
C ALA A 111 -7.15 7.73 -5.13
N ASP A 112 -8.13 7.09 -5.79
CA ASP A 112 -9.33 6.53 -5.19
C ASP A 112 -9.87 5.33 -6.00
N LEU A 113 -10.99 4.74 -5.56
CA LEU A 113 -11.60 3.59 -6.23
C LEU A 113 -12.13 3.91 -7.65
N PRO A 114 -12.81 5.06 -7.88
CA PRO A 114 -13.14 5.50 -9.25
C PRO A 114 -11.92 5.63 -10.18
N ASP A 115 -10.81 6.17 -9.67
CA ASP A 115 -9.57 6.31 -10.43
C ASP A 115 -8.96 4.94 -10.79
N LEU A 116 -8.97 4.01 -9.83
CA LEU A 116 -8.58 2.63 -10.08
C LEU A 116 -9.42 1.99 -11.19
N GLN A 117 -10.75 2.17 -11.19
CA GLN A 117 -11.61 1.67 -12.27
C GLN A 117 -11.19 2.23 -13.63
N ARG A 118 -10.97 3.55 -13.74
CA ARG A 118 -10.54 4.19 -15.01
C ARG A 118 -9.20 3.66 -15.51
N ARG A 119 -8.23 3.47 -14.61
CA ARG A 119 -6.88 2.96 -14.93
C ARG A 119 -6.87 1.50 -15.34
N THR A 120 -7.88 0.74 -14.95
CA THR A 120 -7.97 -0.71 -15.20
C THR A 120 -8.96 -1.06 -16.30
N VAL A 121 -9.57 -0.05 -16.94
CA VAL A 121 -10.34 -0.24 -18.18
C VAL A 121 -9.46 -0.92 -19.22
N GLY A 122 -10.00 -1.96 -19.86
CA GLY A 122 -9.28 -2.76 -20.84
C GLY A 122 -8.45 -3.89 -20.23
N LEU A 123 -7.98 -3.78 -18.98
CA LEU A 123 -7.26 -4.87 -18.30
C LEU A 123 -8.20 -6.00 -17.85
N LEU A 124 -9.39 -5.65 -17.37
CA LEU A 124 -10.40 -6.60 -16.88
C LEU A 124 -11.76 -6.34 -17.55
N PRO A 125 -12.64 -7.36 -17.66
CA PRO A 125 -14.02 -7.16 -18.10
C PRO A 125 -14.75 -6.15 -17.21
N ASN A 126 -15.65 -5.35 -17.79
CA ASN A 126 -16.34 -4.30 -17.06
C ASN A 126 -17.18 -4.85 -15.89
N GLU A 127 -17.80 -6.02 -16.06
CA GLU A 127 -18.57 -6.69 -14.99
C GLU A 127 -17.69 -7.05 -13.79
N VAL A 128 -16.43 -7.39 -14.05
CA VAL A 128 -15.43 -7.67 -13.02
C VAL A 128 -15.03 -6.37 -12.31
N LEU A 129 -14.73 -5.31 -13.07
CA LEU A 129 -14.36 -4.00 -12.50
C LEU A 129 -15.46 -3.40 -11.61
N VAL A 130 -16.72 -3.50 -12.03
CA VAL A 130 -17.88 -3.06 -11.24
C VAL A 130 -18.03 -3.91 -9.97
N SER A 131 -17.82 -5.22 -10.09
CA SER A 131 -17.90 -6.12 -8.94
C SER A 131 -16.78 -5.90 -7.94
N LEU A 132 -15.56 -5.61 -8.40
CA LEU A 132 -14.41 -5.29 -7.56
C LEU A 132 -14.62 -3.98 -6.80
N ASP A 133 -15.08 -2.91 -7.46
CA ASP A 133 -15.42 -1.65 -6.78
C ASP A 133 -16.47 -1.86 -5.68
N SER A 134 -17.52 -2.64 -5.97
CA SER A 134 -18.54 -2.99 -4.98
C SER A 134 -17.96 -3.74 -3.77
N VAL A 135 -17.06 -4.70 -4.01
CA VAL A 135 -16.36 -5.44 -2.94
C VAL A 135 -15.51 -4.47 -2.10
N TYR A 136 -14.70 -3.62 -2.74
CA TYR A 136 -13.80 -2.71 -2.04
C TYR A 136 -14.55 -1.67 -1.21
N ARG A 137 -15.64 -1.11 -1.76
CA ARG A 137 -16.53 -0.22 -1.01
C ARG A 137 -17.14 -0.91 0.20
N TYR A 138 -17.59 -2.15 0.06
CA TYR A 138 -18.14 -2.92 1.19
C TYR A 138 -17.12 -3.12 2.32
N PHE A 139 -15.86 -3.42 1.98
CA PHE A 139 -14.81 -3.66 2.98
C PHE A 139 -14.12 -2.39 3.50
N THR A 140 -14.38 -1.23 2.89
CA THR A 140 -13.76 0.05 3.28
C THR A 140 -13.90 0.34 4.78
N PRO A 141 -15.09 0.22 5.42
CA PRO A 141 -15.21 0.49 6.87
C PRO A 141 -14.39 -0.45 7.75
N ALA A 142 -14.29 -1.72 7.36
CA ALA A 142 -13.50 -2.71 8.08
C ALA A 142 -11.99 -2.42 7.93
N PHE A 143 -11.56 -2.09 6.72
CA PHE A 143 -10.18 -1.69 6.44
C PHE A 143 -9.79 -0.44 7.22
N ASP A 144 -10.63 0.60 7.19
CA ASP A 144 -10.36 1.86 7.88
C ASP A 144 -10.20 1.64 9.39
N THR A 145 -11.06 0.80 9.97
CA THR A 145 -11.07 0.55 11.42
C THR A 145 -9.96 -0.40 11.88
N LEU A 146 -9.62 -1.41 11.08
CA LEU A 146 -8.76 -2.52 11.51
C LEU A 146 -7.32 -2.44 10.99
N ALA A 147 -7.07 -1.65 9.94
CA ALA A 147 -5.80 -1.70 9.21
C ALA A 147 -5.24 -0.33 8.80
N TRP A 148 -6.09 0.69 8.59
CA TRP A 148 -5.63 1.99 8.10
C TRP A 148 -5.42 3.02 9.21
N LEU A 149 -6.37 3.17 10.14
CA LEU A 149 -6.24 4.12 11.23
C LEU A 149 -5.18 3.64 12.23
N PRO A 150 -4.28 4.51 12.70
CA PRO A 150 -3.37 4.17 13.78
C PRO A 150 -4.17 3.92 15.07
N HIS A 151 -3.85 2.82 15.76
CA HIS A 151 -4.35 2.54 17.11
C HIS A 151 -3.55 3.30 18.16
#